data_AF-A0A7S3H1L6-F1
#
_entry.id   AF-A0A7S3H1L6-F1
#
_cell.length_a   1.000
_cell.length_b   1.000
_cell.length_c   1.000
_cell.angle_alpha   90.00
_cell.angle_beta   90.00
_cell.angle_gamma   90.00
#
_symmetry.space_group_name_H-M   'P 1'
#
loop_
_entity.id
_entity.type
_entity.pdbx_description
1 polymer ?
#
loop_
_entity_poly.entity_id
_entity_poly.type
_entity_poly.pdbx_seq_one_letter_code
_entity_poly.pdbx_strand_id
1 'polypeptide(L)'
;RHWTLSFFSFIFFSPQRRFCSNMGSALAPPPIDYRIERTMKKFNLPMKKIEVLWHLFCKHDREGSGYLAMDDFFDKVIKYKRSGLTDQMFKLIESTSDSSLSFGEFVETIATFCCFEKKELLRYFFYILDSRRTGMIEKTELKHFIHGMWHHEVSSNVADGLAYLDSIDDGDGAFNFGQIESMQLHYPLVLYPLYRLQVHIIVNSLGEGWWEAHKATLIDARTLFRDREVAELLRKEKAAAKEKELVNDDMLK
;
A
#
# COMPACT_ATOMS: atom_id res chain seq x y z
N ARG A 1 -6.32 -44.50 -41.32
CA ARG A 1 -7.74 -44.07 -41.23
C ARG A 1 -8.12 -44.08 -39.74
N HIS A 2 -8.37 -42.89 -39.21
CA HIS A 2 -8.94 -42.50 -37.91
C HIS A 2 -8.82 -43.40 -36.67
N TRP A 3 -8.05 -42.89 -35.68
CA TRP A 3 -8.27 -43.11 -34.26
C TRP A 3 -8.87 -41.84 -33.67
N THR A 4 -10.10 -41.92 -33.13
CA THR A 4 -10.73 -40.87 -32.33
C THR A 4 -10.63 -41.26 -30.86
N LEU A 5 -9.75 -40.59 -30.11
CA LEU A 5 -9.71 -40.63 -28.66
C LEU A 5 -10.61 -39.51 -28.13
N SER A 6 -11.77 -39.88 -27.60
CA SER A 6 -12.61 -38.99 -26.81
C SER A 6 -12.11 -39.05 -25.36
N PHE A 7 -11.40 -38.01 -24.93
CA PHE A 7 -11.07 -37.77 -23.53
C PHE A 7 -12.33 -37.27 -22.80
N PHE A 8 -12.94 -38.15 -22.02
CA PHE A 8 -13.86 -37.72 -20.96
C PHE A 8 -13.06 -37.01 -19.87
N SER A 9 -13.04 -35.67 -19.92
CA SER A 9 -12.54 -34.87 -18.81
C SER A 9 -13.65 -34.77 -17.75
N PHE A 10 -13.43 -35.46 -16.63
CA PHE A 10 -14.23 -35.30 -15.42
C PHE A 10 -14.07 -33.85 -14.91
N ILE A 11 -15.06 -33.01 -15.19
CA ILE A 11 -15.22 -31.74 -14.50
C ILE A 11 -15.68 -32.07 -13.08
N PHE A 12 -14.76 -31.97 -12.12
CA PHE A 12 -15.11 -31.89 -10.70
C PHE A 12 -15.88 -30.57 -10.48
N PHE A 13 -17.21 -30.66 -10.52
CA PHE A 13 -18.09 -29.62 -10.02
C PHE A 13 -18.02 -29.66 -8.49
N SER A 14 -17.16 -28.82 -7.91
CA SER A 14 -17.16 -28.59 -6.45
C SER A 14 -18.41 -27.78 -6.08
N PRO A 15 -19.17 -28.14 -5.03
CA PRO A 15 -20.39 -27.42 -4.68
C PRO A 15 -20.03 -26.00 -4.18
N GLN A 16 -20.56 -24.97 -4.83
CA GLN A 16 -20.50 -23.58 -4.39
C GLN A 16 -21.06 -23.44 -2.96
N ARG A 17 -20.18 -23.39 -1.96
CA ARG A 17 -20.53 -22.86 -0.64
C ARG A 17 -20.75 -21.37 -0.83
N ARG A 18 -21.98 -20.89 -0.62
CA ARG A 18 -22.24 -19.44 -0.53
C ARG A 18 -21.40 -18.89 0.61
N PHE A 19 -20.42 -18.03 0.30
CA PHE A 19 -19.41 -17.59 1.28
C PHE A 19 -19.97 -16.63 2.35
N CYS A 20 -20.98 -15.81 2.00
CA CYS A 20 -21.50 -14.76 2.88
C CYS A 20 -23.05 -14.73 3.01
N SER A 21 -23.79 -15.81 2.71
CA SER A 21 -25.26 -15.77 2.83
C SER A 21 -25.77 -16.35 4.16
N ASN A 22 -26.20 -15.48 5.10
CA ASN A 22 -27.50 -15.58 5.80
C ASN A 22 -27.64 -14.50 6.89
N MET A 23 -28.67 -13.67 6.79
CA MET A 23 -29.20 -12.93 7.93
C MET A 23 -29.87 -13.94 8.89
N GLY A 24 -29.13 -14.40 9.91
CA GLY A 24 -29.66 -15.25 10.98
C GLY A 24 -28.74 -16.35 11.52
N SER A 25 -27.64 -16.68 10.83
CA SER A 25 -26.62 -17.64 11.30
C SER A 25 -25.26 -16.96 11.46
N ALA A 26 -24.44 -17.43 12.40
CA ALA A 26 -23.07 -16.94 12.58
C ALA A 26 -22.31 -16.98 11.24
N LEU A 27 -21.61 -15.88 10.91
CA LEU A 27 -20.83 -15.78 9.68
C LEU A 27 -19.77 -16.88 9.66
N ALA A 28 -19.53 -17.48 8.49
CA ALA A 28 -18.44 -18.43 8.32
C ALA A 28 -17.10 -17.76 8.69
N PRO A 29 -16.11 -18.51 9.20
CA PRO A 29 -14.78 -17.94 9.46
C PRO A 29 -14.15 -17.42 8.16
N PRO A 30 -13.24 -16.43 8.25
CA PRO A 30 -12.57 -15.89 7.07
C PRO A 30 -11.78 -16.97 6.33
N PRO A 31 -11.83 -17.02 4.99
CA PRO A 31 -10.90 -17.85 4.23
C PRO A 31 -9.50 -17.29 4.41
N ILE A 32 -8.57 -18.09 4.93
CA ILE A 32 -7.16 -17.71 5.07
C ILE A 32 -6.38 -18.30 3.91
N ASP A 33 -5.90 -17.43 3.03
CA ASP A 33 -5.03 -17.78 1.90
C ASP A 33 -3.59 -17.27 2.15
N TYR A 34 -2.68 -17.62 1.23
CA TYR A 34 -1.28 -17.21 1.32
C TYR A 34 -1.10 -15.69 1.37
N ARG A 35 -2.01 -14.92 0.74
CA ARG A 35 -1.92 -13.47 0.65
C ARG A 35 -2.29 -12.84 1.99
N ILE A 36 -3.31 -13.37 2.67
CA ILE A 36 -3.68 -12.96 4.02
C ILE A 36 -2.57 -13.30 4.99
N GLU A 37 -2.02 -14.52 4.93
CA GLU A 37 -0.87 -14.90 5.77
C GLU A 37 0.34 -13.99 5.56
N ARG A 38 0.68 -13.70 4.30
CA ARG A 38 1.73 -12.74 3.92
C ARG A 38 1.47 -11.35 4.51
N THR A 39 0.23 -10.87 4.39
CA THR A 39 -0.18 -9.54 4.89
C THR A 39 -0.15 -9.48 6.41
N MET A 40 -0.65 -10.51 7.08
CA MET A 40 -0.60 -10.65 8.54
C MET A 40 0.84 -10.62 9.04
N LYS A 41 1.74 -11.36 8.39
CA LYS A 41 3.16 -11.36 8.74
C LYS A 41 3.82 -10.00 8.48
N LYS A 42 3.56 -9.39 7.31
CA LYS A 42 4.17 -8.11 6.89
C LYS A 42 3.78 -6.96 7.83
N PHE A 43 2.51 -6.90 8.24
CA PHE A 43 1.98 -5.81 9.05
C PHE A 43 1.69 -6.22 10.50
N ASN A 44 2.12 -7.40 10.94
CA ASN A 44 1.83 -7.96 12.26
C ASN A 44 0.33 -7.89 12.66
N LEU A 45 -0.57 -8.18 11.71
CA LEU A 45 -2.02 -8.08 11.95
C LEU A 45 -2.51 -9.30 12.74
N PRO A 46 -3.21 -9.11 13.88
CA PRO A 46 -3.76 -10.22 14.64
C PRO A 46 -5.01 -10.79 13.95
N MET A 47 -5.23 -12.10 14.11
CA MET A 47 -6.36 -12.81 13.50
C MET A 47 -7.72 -12.17 13.82
N LYS A 48 -7.91 -11.67 15.06
CA LYS A 48 -9.13 -10.95 15.46
C LYS A 48 -9.45 -9.76 14.57
N LYS A 49 -8.44 -9.09 13.99
CA LYS A 49 -8.63 -7.94 13.11
C LYS A 49 -8.94 -8.38 11.67
N ILE A 50 -8.40 -9.53 11.25
CA ILE A 50 -8.81 -10.19 10.00
C ILE A 50 -10.29 -10.58 10.06
N GLU A 51 -10.77 -11.10 11.19
CA GLU A 51 -12.19 -11.39 11.40
C GLU A 51 -13.05 -10.12 11.28
N VAL A 52 -12.65 -8.98 11.85
CA VAL A 52 -13.39 -7.72 11.69
C VAL A 52 -13.43 -7.28 10.23
N LEU A 53 -12.31 -7.36 9.51
CA LEU A 53 -12.26 -7.05 8.08
C LEU A 53 -13.11 -8.01 7.26
N TRP A 54 -13.23 -9.26 7.66
CA TRP A 54 -14.10 -10.25 7.02
C TRP A 54 -15.58 -9.92 7.16
N HIS A 55 -16.01 -9.51 8.36
CA HIS A 55 -17.37 -9.03 8.56
C HIS A 55 -17.67 -7.79 7.72
N LEU A 56 -16.70 -6.87 7.60
CA LEU A 56 -16.81 -5.71 6.72
C LEU A 56 -16.93 -6.14 5.25
N PHE A 57 -16.11 -7.08 4.79
CA PHE A 57 -16.16 -7.60 3.43
C PHE A 57 -17.53 -8.25 3.12
N CYS A 58 -17.95 -9.22 3.94
CA CYS A 58 -19.23 -9.93 3.74
C CYS A 58 -20.46 -9.02 3.84
N LYS A 59 -20.39 -7.90 4.57
CA LYS A 59 -21.47 -6.90 4.59
C LYS A 59 -21.74 -6.32 3.20
N HIS A 60 -20.72 -6.28 2.35
CA HIS A 60 -20.77 -5.70 1.01
C HIS A 60 -20.79 -6.75 -0.11
N ASP A 61 -20.29 -7.97 0.11
CA ASP A 61 -20.51 -9.14 -0.76
C ASP A 61 -21.84 -9.84 -0.46
N ARG A 62 -22.97 -9.14 -0.72
CA ARG A 62 -24.32 -9.66 -0.40
C ARG A 62 -24.71 -10.89 -1.22
N GLU A 63 -24.17 -11.01 -2.42
CA GLU A 63 -24.42 -12.14 -3.30
C GLU A 63 -23.60 -13.38 -2.88
N GLY A 64 -22.65 -13.22 -1.95
CA GLY A 64 -21.80 -14.30 -1.46
C GLY A 64 -20.91 -14.86 -2.56
N SER A 65 -20.52 -13.99 -3.51
CA SER A 65 -19.70 -14.31 -4.67
C SER A 65 -18.25 -14.62 -4.28
N GLY A 66 -17.82 -14.15 -3.11
CA GLY A 66 -16.42 -14.15 -2.67
C GLY A 66 -15.62 -12.96 -3.21
N TYR A 67 -16.26 -12.03 -3.93
CA TYR A 67 -15.64 -10.86 -4.55
C TYR A 67 -16.41 -9.58 -4.21
N LEU A 68 -15.66 -8.49 -4.03
CA LEU A 68 -16.19 -7.15 -3.82
C LEU A 68 -15.93 -6.32 -5.07
N ALA A 69 -16.98 -5.82 -5.72
CA ALA A 69 -16.82 -4.91 -6.85
C ALA A 69 -16.04 -3.65 -6.45
N MET A 70 -15.16 -3.16 -7.33
CA MET A 70 -14.35 -1.98 -7.06
C MET A 70 -15.20 -0.74 -6.78
N ASP A 71 -16.30 -0.56 -7.50
CA ASP A 71 -17.22 0.56 -7.24
C ASP A 71 -17.85 0.45 -5.84
N ASP A 72 -18.18 -0.76 -5.38
CA ASP A 72 -18.68 -0.99 -4.03
C ASP A 72 -17.60 -0.76 -2.96
N PHE A 73 -16.35 -1.09 -3.25
CA PHE A 73 -15.23 -0.74 -2.38
C PHE A 73 -15.13 0.79 -2.19
N PHE A 74 -15.18 1.56 -3.27
CA PHE A 74 -15.11 3.03 -3.23
C PHE A 74 -16.34 3.67 -2.56
N ASP A 75 -17.53 3.36 -3.05
CA ASP A 75 -18.77 4.03 -2.65
C ASP A 75 -19.35 3.49 -1.34
N LYS A 76 -19.23 2.18 -1.12
CA LYS A 76 -19.90 1.52 0.02
C LYS A 76 -18.96 1.30 1.19
N VAL A 77 -17.69 0.94 0.95
CA VAL A 77 -16.72 0.69 2.02
C VAL A 77 -16.03 1.99 2.43
N ILE A 78 -15.17 2.57 1.58
CA ILE A 78 -14.28 3.67 2.01
C ILE A 78 -14.90 5.07 1.86
N LYS A 79 -16.10 5.16 1.26
CA LYS A 79 -16.84 6.41 1.07
C LYS A 79 -16.02 7.48 0.34
N TYR A 80 -15.33 7.07 -0.73
CA TYR A 80 -14.44 7.95 -1.48
C TYR A 80 -14.75 7.84 -2.97
N LYS A 81 -14.84 8.98 -3.65
CA LYS A 81 -15.16 9.03 -5.08
C LYS A 81 -14.02 8.40 -5.89
N ARG A 82 -14.34 7.36 -6.65
CA ARG A 82 -13.43 6.74 -7.61
C ARG A 82 -13.00 7.76 -8.68
N SER A 83 -11.72 7.80 -9.01
CA SER A 83 -11.12 8.68 -10.01
C SER A 83 -9.93 8.01 -10.68
N GLY A 84 -9.39 8.63 -11.74
CA GLY A 84 -8.17 8.13 -12.38
C GLY A 84 -6.99 7.99 -11.42
N LEU A 85 -6.91 8.85 -10.39
CA LEU A 85 -5.95 8.68 -9.30
C LEU A 85 -6.18 7.36 -8.57
N THR A 86 -7.40 7.09 -8.11
CA THR A 86 -7.66 5.90 -7.30
C THR A 86 -7.43 4.62 -8.10
N ASP A 87 -7.76 4.62 -9.40
CA ASP A 87 -7.49 3.48 -10.28
C ASP A 87 -5.99 3.21 -10.39
N GLN A 88 -5.17 4.24 -10.58
CA GLN A 88 -3.71 4.08 -10.65
C GLN A 88 -3.12 3.66 -9.30
N MET A 89 -3.61 4.21 -8.19
CA MET A 89 -3.17 3.84 -6.84
C MET A 89 -3.47 2.38 -6.50
N PHE A 90 -4.49 1.78 -7.11
CA PHE A 90 -4.88 0.39 -6.85
C PHE A 90 -4.26 -0.59 -7.85
N LYS A 91 -3.73 -0.12 -8.99
CA LYS A 91 -3.13 -0.96 -10.03
C LYS A 91 -1.92 -1.79 -9.57
N LEU A 92 -1.19 -1.33 -8.56
CA LEU A 92 -0.03 -2.05 -8.03
C LEU A 92 -0.39 -3.09 -6.97
N ILE A 93 -1.62 -3.04 -6.47
CA ILE A 93 -2.17 -4.16 -5.73
C ILE A 93 -2.29 -5.24 -6.78
N GLU A 94 -1.55 -6.34 -6.60
CA GLU A 94 -1.52 -7.46 -7.55
C GLU A 94 -2.91 -8.08 -7.63
N SER A 95 -3.86 -7.46 -8.34
CA SER A 95 -5.23 -7.94 -8.41
C SER A 95 -5.36 -8.92 -9.57
N THR A 96 -6.18 -9.94 -9.35
CA THR A 96 -6.54 -10.90 -10.40
C THR A 96 -7.51 -10.25 -11.40
N SER A 97 -8.21 -9.20 -10.98
CA SER A 97 -9.13 -8.43 -11.82
C SER A 97 -9.09 -6.94 -11.48
N ASP A 98 -9.30 -6.09 -12.49
CA ASP A 98 -9.39 -4.63 -12.30
C ASP A 98 -10.76 -4.17 -11.80
N SER A 99 -11.75 -5.06 -11.78
CA SER A 99 -13.15 -4.73 -11.47
C SER A 99 -13.61 -5.23 -10.11
N SER A 100 -12.88 -6.15 -9.48
CA SER A 100 -13.27 -6.73 -8.21
C SER A 100 -12.07 -7.16 -7.36
N LEU A 101 -12.29 -7.21 -6.05
CA LEU A 101 -11.32 -7.64 -5.04
C LEU A 101 -11.82 -8.92 -4.37
N SER A 102 -10.99 -9.95 -4.36
CA SER A 102 -11.09 -11.06 -3.41
C SER A 102 -10.85 -10.55 -1.99
N PHE A 103 -11.21 -11.37 -0.98
CA PHE A 103 -10.97 -10.99 0.41
C PHE A 103 -9.47 -10.79 0.73
N GLY A 104 -8.58 -11.59 0.16
CA GLY A 104 -7.13 -11.43 0.34
C GLY A 104 -6.62 -10.11 -0.23
N GLU A 105 -7.06 -9.72 -1.43
CA GLU A 105 -6.73 -8.43 -2.05
C GLU A 105 -7.29 -7.26 -1.23
N PHE A 106 -8.51 -7.39 -0.72
CA PHE A 106 -9.14 -6.39 0.16
C PHE A 106 -8.33 -6.15 1.45
N VAL A 107 -7.92 -7.23 2.14
CA VAL A 107 -7.12 -7.14 3.36
C VAL A 107 -5.74 -6.52 3.08
N GLU A 108 -5.06 -6.98 2.03
CA GLU A 108 -3.75 -6.45 1.63
C GLU A 108 -3.81 -4.96 1.28
N THR A 109 -4.83 -4.56 0.54
CA THR A 109 -5.12 -3.16 0.20
C THR A 109 -5.24 -2.31 1.47
N ILE A 110 -6.20 -2.66 2.34
CA ILE A 110 -6.49 -1.88 3.53
C ILE A 110 -5.25 -1.79 4.41
N ALA A 111 -4.59 -2.92 4.67
CA ALA A 111 -3.41 -2.97 5.51
C ALA A 111 -2.26 -2.12 4.95
N THR A 112 -2.01 -2.21 3.65
CA THR A 112 -0.94 -1.46 2.99
C THR A 112 -1.17 0.04 3.07
N PHE A 113 -2.35 0.51 2.68
CA PHE A 113 -2.66 1.94 2.75
C PHE A 113 -2.70 2.44 4.20
N CYS A 114 -3.30 1.70 5.13
CA CYS A 114 -3.43 2.18 6.51
C CYS A 114 -2.09 2.23 7.26
N CYS A 115 -1.15 1.34 6.92
CA CYS A 115 0.18 1.29 7.52
C CYS A 115 1.21 2.22 6.87
N PHE A 116 0.93 2.79 5.69
CA PHE A 116 1.87 3.73 5.06
C PHE A 116 2.08 4.99 5.90
N GLU A 117 3.35 5.37 6.08
CA GLU A 117 3.73 6.71 6.49
C GLU A 117 3.55 7.71 5.35
N LYS A 118 3.49 9.01 5.66
CA LYS A 118 3.31 10.05 4.62
C LYS A 118 4.35 9.99 3.50
N LYS A 119 5.60 9.69 3.87
CA LYS A 119 6.72 9.53 2.94
C LYS A 119 6.63 8.22 2.15
N GLU A 120 6.17 7.14 2.75
CA GLU A 120 5.95 5.86 2.06
C GLU A 120 4.81 5.98 1.03
N LEU A 121 3.71 6.65 1.38
CA LEU A 121 2.62 6.94 0.45
C LEU A 121 3.09 7.84 -0.71
N LEU A 122 3.95 8.82 -0.43
CA LEU A 122 4.55 9.66 -1.47
C LEU A 122 5.47 8.86 -2.40
N ARG A 123 6.28 7.94 -1.86
CA ARG A 123 7.12 7.03 -2.67
C ARG A 123 6.27 6.11 -3.54
N TYR A 124 5.16 5.62 -2.99
CA TYR A 124 4.23 4.79 -3.73
C TYR A 124 3.59 5.55 -4.88
N PHE A 125 3.15 6.78 -4.64
CA PHE A 125 2.68 7.69 -5.67
C PHE A 125 3.74 7.95 -6.76
N PHE A 126 4.99 8.21 -6.36
CA PHE A 126 6.09 8.39 -7.28
C PHE A 126 6.29 7.15 -8.17
N TYR A 127 6.29 5.96 -7.58
CA TYR A 127 6.49 4.70 -8.30
C TYR A 127 5.36 4.39 -9.30
N ILE A 128 4.14 4.88 -9.06
CA ILE A 128 3.03 4.76 -10.01
C ILE A 128 3.29 5.58 -11.27
N LEU A 129 3.79 6.81 -11.11
CA LEU A 129 4.07 7.71 -12.22
C LEU A 129 5.36 7.32 -12.96
N ASP A 130 6.38 6.85 -12.24
CA ASP A 130 7.62 6.34 -12.82
C ASP A 130 7.48 4.89 -13.33
N SER A 131 6.57 4.68 -14.29
CA SER A 131 6.30 3.38 -14.89
C SER A 131 7.53 2.75 -15.55
N ARG A 132 8.50 3.57 -15.98
CA ARG A 132 9.74 3.15 -16.64
C ARG A 132 10.92 2.94 -15.68
N ARG A 133 10.75 3.21 -14.39
CA ARG A 133 11.78 3.07 -13.34
C ARG A 133 13.05 3.86 -13.64
N THR A 134 12.90 5.06 -14.19
CA THR A 134 14.03 5.96 -14.49
C THR A 134 14.50 6.70 -13.24
N GLY A 135 13.70 6.70 -12.17
CA GLY A 135 13.90 7.54 -11.00
C GLY A 135 13.42 8.99 -11.20
N MET A 136 12.75 9.27 -12.33
CA MET A 136 12.33 10.61 -12.77
C MET A 136 10.90 10.55 -13.32
N ILE A 137 10.10 11.58 -13.08
CA ILE A 137 8.75 11.72 -13.65
C ILE A 137 8.75 12.90 -14.61
N GLU A 138 8.27 12.69 -15.84
CA GLU A 138 8.20 13.78 -16.82
C GLU A 138 7.34 14.93 -16.29
N LYS A 139 7.81 16.17 -16.49
CA LYS A 139 7.13 17.38 -16.00
C LYS A 139 5.69 17.49 -16.49
N THR A 140 5.45 17.14 -17.75
CA THR A 140 4.12 17.16 -18.37
C THR A 140 3.20 16.11 -17.73
N GLU A 141 3.71 14.90 -17.49
CA GLU A 141 2.98 13.79 -16.86
C GLU A 141 2.57 14.13 -15.43
N LEU A 142 3.51 14.62 -14.61
CA LEU A 142 3.21 14.99 -13.23
C LEU A 142 2.15 16.10 -13.16
N LYS A 143 2.30 17.16 -13.95
CA LYS A 143 1.34 18.27 -13.98
C LYS A 143 -0.02 17.80 -14.46
N HIS A 144 -0.09 17.02 -15.53
CA HIS A 144 -1.34 16.46 -16.04
C HIS A 144 -2.04 15.64 -14.96
N PHE A 145 -1.28 14.82 -14.23
CA PHE A 145 -1.80 14.01 -13.15
C PHE A 145 -2.35 14.86 -11.99
N ILE A 146 -1.60 15.88 -11.55
CA ILE A 146 -2.04 16.79 -10.49
C ILE A 146 -3.34 17.51 -10.91
N HIS A 147 -3.40 18.03 -12.14
CA HIS A 147 -4.62 18.65 -12.65
C HIS A 147 -5.81 17.67 -12.66
N GLY A 148 -5.61 16.43 -13.12
CA GLY A 148 -6.65 15.40 -13.13
C GLY A 148 -7.14 15.04 -11.72
N MET A 149 -6.24 14.96 -10.75
CA MET A 149 -6.56 14.72 -9.33
C MET A 149 -7.42 15.84 -8.73
N TRP A 150 -7.24 17.07 -9.19
CA TRP A 150 -8.02 18.25 -8.79
C TRP A 150 -9.22 18.53 -9.70
N HIS A 151 -9.60 17.60 -10.59
CA HIS A 151 -10.69 17.80 -11.56
C HIS A 151 -10.55 19.08 -12.40
N HIS A 152 -9.30 19.49 -12.67
CA HIS A 152 -8.95 20.76 -13.32
C HIS A 152 -9.37 22.03 -12.55
N GLU A 153 -9.81 21.91 -11.29
CA GLU A 153 -10.14 23.01 -10.38
C GLU A 153 -8.96 23.27 -9.41
N VAL A 154 -7.90 23.86 -9.95
CA VAL A 154 -6.66 24.11 -9.21
C VAL A 154 -6.78 25.40 -8.40
N SER A 155 -6.73 25.29 -7.08
CA SER A 155 -6.65 26.46 -6.18
C SER A 155 -5.32 27.20 -6.34
N SER A 156 -5.27 28.46 -5.89
CA SER A 156 -4.03 29.25 -5.89
C SER A 156 -2.87 28.53 -5.20
N ASN A 157 -3.13 27.85 -4.08
CA ASN A 157 -2.09 27.12 -3.37
C ASN A 157 -1.49 25.97 -4.18
N VAL A 158 -2.31 25.27 -4.97
CA VAL A 158 -1.82 24.19 -5.84
C VAL A 158 -1.03 24.79 -7.00
N ALA A 159 -1.47 25.91 -7.56
CA ALA A 159 -0.72 26.65 -8.58
C ALA A 159 0.64 27.14 -8.05
N ASP A 160 0.68 27.69 -6.83
CA ASP A 160 1.91 28.12 -6.17
C ASP A 160 2.86 26.94 -5.92
N GLY A 161 2.33 25.77 -5.56
CA GLY A 161 3.13 24.56 -5.40
C GLY A 161 3.74 24.05 -6.71
N LEU A 162 2.98 24.13 -7.81
CA LEU A 162 3.52 23.82 -9.15
C LEU A 162 4.58 24.83 -9.58
N ALA A 163 4.38 26.12 -9.29
CA ALA A 163 5.37 27.16 -9.56
C ALA A 163 6.63 26.99 -8.71
N TYR A 164 6.50 26.57 -7.45
CA TYR A 164 7.64 26.21 -6.61
C TYR A 164 8.41 25.04 -7.20
N LEU A 165 7.71 23.98 -7.65
CA LEU A 165 8.36 22.84 -8.29
C LEU A 165 9.11 23.25 -9.56
N ASP A 166 8.54 24.16 -10.36
CA ASP A 166 9.22 24.75 -11.53
C ASP A 166 10.46 25.57 -11.14
N SER A 167 10.48 26.19 -9.96
CA SER A 167 11.62 27.01 -9.50
C SER A 167 12.82 26.20 -9.03
N ILE A 168 12.62 24.91 -8.71
CA ILE A 168 13.67 23.96 -8.28
C ILE A 168 13.99 22.92 -9.35
N ASP A 169 13.42 23.09 -10.55
CA ASP A 169 13.72 22.33 -11.76
C ASP A 169 15.18 22.60 -12.17
N ASP A 170 15.95 21.54 -12.44
CA ASP A 170 17.34 21.66 -12.91
C ASP A 170 17.43 21.75 -14.44
N GLY A 171 16.28 21.73 -15.14
CA GLY A 171 16.17 21.89 -16.57
C GLY A 171 16.27 20.59 -17.36
N ASP A 172 16.22 19.42 -16.70
CA ASP A 172 16.25 18.11 -17.36
C ASP A 172 14.91 17.66 -17.96
N GLY A 173 13.84 18.43 -17.71
CA GLY A 173 12.49 18.19 -18.22
C GLY A 173 11.66 17.21 -17.38
N ALA A 174 12.18 16.77 -16.24
CA ALA A 174 11.56 15.82 -15.34
C ALA A 174 11.74 16.23 -13.87
N PHE A 175 11.12 15.49 -12.96
CA PHE A 175 11.28 15.70 -11.53
C PHE A 175 11.68 14.41 -10.84
N ASN A 176 12.74 14.49 -10.04
CA ASN A 176 13.14 13.41 -9.14
C ASN A 176 12.29 13.39 -7.86
N PHE A 177 12.41 12.30 -7.10
CA PHE A 177 11.68 12.14 -5.85
C PHE A 177 11.95 13.27 -4.83
N GLY A 178 13.18 13.77 -4.76
CA GLY A 178 13.58 14.82 -3.82
C GLY A 178 12.89 16.17 -4.11
N GLN A 179 12.76 16.54 -5.38
CA GLN A 179 12.04 17.76 -5.78
C GLN A 179 10.55 17.66 -5.43
N ILE A 180 9.91 16.52 -5.71
CA ILE A 180 8.49 16.30 -5.38
C ILE A 180 8.28 16.24 -3.86
N GLU A 181 9.20 15.62 -3.11
CA GLU A 181 9.18 15.62 -1.65
C GLU A 181 9.32 17.03 -1.08
N SER A 182 10.20 17.86 -1.66
CA SER A 182 10.34 19.26 -1.25
C SER A 182 9.07 20.05 -1.51
N MET A 183 8.46 19.88 -2.69
CA MET A 183 7.18 20.52 -3.01
C MET A 183 6.08 20.08 -2.04
N GLN A 184 5.99 18.78 -1.71
CA GLN A 184 4.98 18.28 -0.80
C GLN A 184 5.16 18.80 0.64
N LEU A 185 6.40 19.06 1.06
CA LEU A 185 6.68 19.65 2.37
C LEU A 185 6.23 21.11 2.47
N HIS A 186 6.44 21.90 1.41
CA HIS A 186 6.11 23.33 1.39
C HIS A 186 4.65 23.61 1.01
N TYR A 187 4.08 22.78 0.13
CA TYR A 187 2.74 22.93 -0.43
C TYR A 187 1.93 21.63 -0.25
N PRO A 188 1.59 21.25 1.00
CA PRO A 188 0.99 19.97 1.30
C PRO A 188 -0.39 19.77 0.67
N LEU A 189 -1.07 20.86 0.29
CA LEU A 189 -2.33 20.78 -0.44
C LEU A 189 -2.15 20.16 -1.82
N VAL A 190 -1.01 20.30 -2.51
CA VAL A 190 -0.86 19.80 -3.88
C VAL A 190 -1.23 18.31 -4.00
N LEU A 191 -0.72 17.46 -3.10
CA LEU A 191 -1.01 16.03 -3.07
C LEU A 191 -2.01 15.62 -1.98
N TYR A 192 -2.73 16.57 -1.40
CA TYR A 192 -3.71 16.29 -0.35
C TYR A 192 -4.76 15.22 -0.70
N PRO A 193 -5.26 15.09 -1.96
CA PRO A 193 -6.19 14.02 -2.30
C PRO A 193 -5.61 12.60 -2.11
N LEU A 194 -4.28 12.41 -2.21
CA LEU A 194 -3.63 11.13 -1.87
C LEU A 194 -3.81 10.79 -0.39
N TYR A 195 -3.51 11.75 0.48
CA TYR A 195 -3.60 11.58 1.93
C TYR A 195 -5.06 11.49 2.38
N ARG A 196 -5.96 12.21 1.72
CA ARG A 196 -7.40 12.10 1.96
C ARG A 196 -7.91 10.69 1.64
N LEU A 197 -7.52 10.11 0.50
CA LEU A 197 -7.84 8.71 0.19
C LEU A 197 -7.39 7.77 1.32
N GLN A 198 -6.15 7.92 1.80
CA GLN A 198 -5.64 7.11 2.91
C GLN A 198 -6.48 7.25 4.18
N VAL A 199 -6.85 8.49 4.55
CA VAL A 199 -7.72 8.76 5.71
C VAL A 199 -9.06 8.06 5.55
N HIS A 200 -9.67 8.09 4.37
CA HIS A 200 -10.93 7.40 4.10
C HIS A 200 -10.83 5.87 4.27
N ILE A 201 -9.71 5.26 3.86
CA ILE A 201 -9.46 3.83 4.08
C ILE A 201 -9.29 3.54 5.58
N ILE A 202 -8.58 4.40 6.32
CA ILE A 202 -8.34 4.25 7.76
C ILE A 202 -9.65 4.31 8.55
N VAL A 203 -10.45 5.37 8.36
CA VAL A 203 -11.64 5.62 9.18
C VAL A 203 -12.76 4.62 8.91
N ASN A 204 -12.86 4.07 7.70
CA ASN A 204 -13.92 3.15 7.30
C ASN A 204 -13.53 1.66 7.39
N SER A 205 -12.34 1.33 7.90
CA SER A 205 -11.90 -0.06 8.11
C SER A 205 -11.89 -0.44 9.59
N LEU A 206 -10.72 -0.42 10.24
CA LEU A 206 -10.56 -0.74 11.67
C LEU A 206 -10.61 0.51 12.56
N GLY A 207 -10.74 1.70 11.95
CA GLY A 207 -10.81 2.99 12.62
C GLY A 207 -9.44 3.61 12.88
N GLU A 208 -9.42 4.94 12.96
CA GLU A 208 -8.22 5.76 13.15
C GLU A 208 -7.42 5.35 14.39
N GLY A 209 -8.06 5.34 15.56
CA GLY A 209 -7.36 5.05 16.82
C GLY A 209 -6.69 3.67 16.85
N TRP A 210 -7.27 2.66 16.17
CA TRP A 210 -6.61 1.35 16.09
C TRP A 210 -5.42 1.38 15.14
N TRP A 211 -5.59 1.94 13.93
CA TRP A 211 -4.50 2.00 12.94
C TRP A 211 -3.34 2.87 13.39
N GLU A 212 -3.60 3.97 14.08
CA GLU A 212 -2.54 4.83 14.64
C GLU A 212 -1.74 4.11 15.72
N ALA A 213 -2.40 3.49 16.69
CA ALA A 213 -1.72 2.70 17.73
C ALA A 213 -0.93 1.53 17.13
N HIS A 214 -1.49 0.88 16.12
CA HIS A 214 -0.84 -0.24 15.43
C HIS A 214 0.40 0.22 14.65
N LYS A 215 0.30 1.33 13.90
CA LYS A 215 1.45 1.94 13.21
C LYS A 215 2.56 2.33 14.18
N ALA A 216 2.22 2.98 15.30
CA ALA A 216 3.20 3.35 16.32
C ALA A 216 3.97 2.11 16.82
N THR A 217 3.26 1.02 17.10
CA THR A 217 3.88 -0.26 17.52
C THR A 217 4.82 -0.83 16.44
N LEU A 218 4.44 -0.75 15.17
CA LEU A 218 5.29 -1.20 14.06
C LEU A 218 6.55 -0.33 13.90
N ILE A 219 6.42 0.99 14.07
CA ILE A 219 7.54 1.93 14.03
C ILE A 219 8.50 1.66 15.19
N ASP A 220 7.99 1.50 16.40
CA ASP A 220 8.80 1.18 17.58
C ASP A 220 9.56 -0.13 17.39
N ALA A 221 8.88 -1.18 16.89
CA ALA A 221 9.53 -2.45 16.59
C ALA A 221 10.64 -2.32 15.53
N ARG A 222 10.41 -1.54 14.47
CA ARG A 222 11.39 -1.26 13.40
C ARG A 222 12.59 -0.47 13.92
N THR A 223 12.35 0.52 14.76
CA THR A 223 13.39 1.35 15.39
C THR A 223 14.24 0.51 16.33
N LEU A 224 13.62 -0.26 17.23
CA LEU A 224 14.33 -1.16 18.15
C LEU A 224 15.19 -2.19 17.41
N PHE A 225 14.69 -2.73 16.29
CA PHE A 225 15.46 -3.66 15.47
C PHE A 225 16.70 -2.98 14.87
N ARG A 226 16.53 -1.79 14.28
CA ARG A 226 17.62 -1.00 13.71
C ARG A 226 18.66 -0.61 14.77
N ASP A 227 18.23 -0.18 15.94
CA ASP A 227 19.12 0.22 17.03
C ASP A 227 19.97 -0.96 17.53
N ARG A 228 19.37 -2.16 17.59
CA ARG A 228 20.10 -3.41 17.92
C ARG A 228 21.15 -3.73 16.86
N GLU A 229 20.79 -3.65 15.59
CA GLU A 229 21.70 -3.91 14.48
C GLU A 229 22.90 -2.94 14.49
N VAL A 230 22.63 -1.64 14.66
CA VAL A 230 23.67 -0.61 14.78
C VAL A 230 24.56 -0.87 16.01
N ALA A 231 23.98 -1.21 17.16
CA ALA A 231 24.75 -1.51 18.36
C ALA A 231 25.66 -2.74 18.19
N GLU A 232 25.22 -3.76 17.45
CA GLU A 232 26.03 -4.93 17.13
C GLU A 232 27.20 -4.59 16.17
N LEU A 233 26.96 -3.77 15.14
CA LEU A 233 28.00 -3.30 14.24
C LEU A 233 29.08 -2.51 14.98
N LEU A 234 28.67 -1.55 15.83
CA LEU A 234 29.60 -0.76 16.64
C LEU A 234 30.40 -1.63 17.62
N ARG A 235 29.81 -2.70 18.16
CA ARG A 235 30.54 -3.66 19.01
C ARG A 235 31.60 -4.42 18.22
N LYS A 236 31.28 -4.88 17.00
CA LYS A 236 32.22 -5.57 16.11
C LYS A 236 33.37 -4.66 15.68
N GLU A 237 33.08 -3.40 15.33
CA GLU A 237 34.09 -2.41 14.97
C GLU A 237 35.05 -2.11 16.13
N LYS A 238 34.53 -1.92 17.35
CA LYS A 238 35.35 -1.71 18.55
C LYS A 238 36.24 -2.91 18.86
N ALA A 239 35.71 -4.13 18.72
CA ALA A 239 36.51 -5.35 18.93
C ALA A 239 37.65 -5.45 17.91
N ALA A 240 37.37 -5.19 16.62
CA ALA A 240 38.38 -5.22 15.56
C ALA A 240 39.44 -4.11 15.73
N ALA A 241 39.05 -2.92 16.19
CA ALA A 241 39.99 -1.83 16.48
C ALA A 241 40.95 -2.22 17.62
N LYS A 242 40.43 -2.82 18.69
CA LYS A 242 41.23 -3.28 19.82
C LYS A 242 42.20 -4.41 19.43
N GLU A 243 41.77 -5.32 18.57
CA GLU A 243 42.64 -6.39 18.04
C GLU A 243 43.78 -5.83 17.19
N LYS A 244 43.49 -4.84 16.32
CA LYS A 244 44.52 -4.14 15.55
C LYS A 244 45.53 -3.40 16.43
N GLU A 245 45.05 -2.76 17.50
CA GLU A 245 45.91 -2.07 18.47
C GLU A 245 46.84 -3.07 19.18
N LEU A 246 46.32 -4.22 19.63
CA LEU A 246 47.13 -5.27 20.24
C LEU A 246 48.19 -5.83 19.29
N VAL A 247 47.84 -6.07 18.02
CA VAL A 247 48.81 -6.52 17.00
C VAL A 247 49.89 -5.47 16.75
N ASN A 248 49.52 -4.19 16.69
CA ASN A 248 50.48 -3.11 16.51
C ASN A 248 51.44 -2.96 17.69
N ASP A 249 50.93 -3.09 18.93
CA ASP A 249 51.75 -3.07 20.14
C ASP A 249 52.72 -4.25 20.23
N ASP A 250 52.33 -5.43 19.74
CA ASP A 250 53.20 -6.61 19.69
C ASP A 250 54.30 -6.47 18.62
N MET A 251 54.02 -5.76 17.52
CA MET A 251 55.02 -5.45 16.48
C MET A 251 56.07 -4.41 16.92
N LEU A 252 55.80 -3.63 17.96
CA LEU A 252 56.68 -2.57 18.46
C LEU A 252 57.62 -3.04 19.60
N LYS A 253 57.48 -4.27 20.08
CA LYS A 253 58.33 -4.89 21.10
C LYS A 253 59.42 -5.77 20.49
#